data_AF-N8XEE5-F1
#
_entry.id   AF-N8XEE5-F1
#
_cell.length_a   1.000
_cell.length_b   1.000
_cell.length_c   1.000
_cell.angle_alpha   90.00
_cell.angle_beta   90.00
_cell.angle_gamma   90.00
#
_symmetry.space_group_name_H-M   'P 1'
#
loop_
_entity.id
_entity.type
_entity.pdbx_description
1 polymer ?
#
loop_
_entity_poly.entity_id
_entity_poly.type
_entity_poly.pdbx_seq_one_letter_code
_entity_poly.pdbx_strand_id
1 'polypeptide(L)'
;MGQFQMYILRIVLCCSLLFTVSVTRADNTGKLQFLYTAYLDVPALISNVLKSCEQFDPSTRKELQNMYDEWNQKHGRYQNELQQLLFKFLSQQMGTEKAQELVTYLKVEVQKELGSLHFPQNHTWKDNWYCTQGLPDDLRGKGLMLDYADYVKELKQNLDQLKQEVE
;
A
#
# COMPACT_ATOMS: atom_id res chain seq x y z
N MET A 1 15.30 18.71 -16.56
CA MET A 1 15.82 17.44 -15.99
C MET A 1 14.72 16.80 -15.14
N GLY A 2 13.70 16.16 -15.72
CA GLY A 2 12.51 15.75 -14.95
C GLY A 2 11.84 14.45 -15.40
N GLN A 3 11.67 14.22 -16.70
CA GLN A 3 11.03 12.99 -17.19
C GLN A 3 12.01 11.83 -17.41
N PHE A 4 13.23 12.10 -17.89
CA PHE A 4 14.19 11.04 -18.21
C PHE A 4 14.72 10.31 -16.96
N GLN A 5 14.99 11.04 -15.87
CA GLN A 5 15.34 10.43 -14.58
C GLN A 5 14.18 9.62 -13.99
N MET A 6 12.93 10.06 -14.15
CA MET A 6 11.75 9.31 -13.70
C MET A 6 11.52 8.00 -14.48
N TYR A 7 11.74 8.01 -15.80
CA TYR A 7 11.69 6.78 -16.60
C TYR A 7 12.78 5.79 -16.18
N ILE A 8 14.00 6.28 -15.95
CA ILE A 8 15.10 5.47 -15.44
C ILE A 8 14.77 4.93 -14.04
N LEU A 9 14.18 5.72 -13.14
CA LEU A 9 13.78 5.24 -11.80
C LEU A 9 12.69 4.17 -11.86
N ARG A 10 11.67 4.33 -12.71
CA ARG A 10 10.61 3.32 -12.91
C ARG A 10 11.16 2.03 -13.53
N ILE A 11 12.06 2.14 -14.50
CA ILE A 11 12.72 0.99 -15.13
C ILE A 11 13.65 0.31 -14.13
N VAL A 12 14.39 1.07 -13.30
CA VAL A 12 15.24 0.54 -12.23
C VAL A 12 14.42 -0.08 -11.10
N LEU A 13 13.25 0.47 -10.73
CA LEU A 13 12.28 -0.14 -9.82
C LEU A 13 11.85 -1.52 -10.35
N CYS A 14 11.39 -1.58 -11.60
CA CYS A 14 11.04 -2.84 -12.25
C CYS A 14 12.24 -3.80 -12.25
N CYS A 15 13.42 -3.37 -12.69
CA CYS A 15 14.59 -4.24 -12.81
C CYS A 15 15.19 -4.69 -11.48
N SER A 16 15.12 -3.90 -10.41
CA SER A 16 15.65 -4.27 -9.08
C SER A 16 14.69 -5.13 -8.25
N LEU A 17 13.38 -5.08 -8.53
CA LEU A 17 12.38 -5.98 -7.94
C LEU A 17 12.20 -7.28 -8.75
N LEU A 18 12.72 -7.34 -9.97
CA LEU A 18 12.61 -8.50 -10.85
C LEU A 18 13.57 -9.64 -10.48
N PHE A 19 14.66 -9.36 -9.74
CA PHE A 19 15.64 -10.38 -9.37
C PHE A 19 15.68 -10.57 -7.87
N THR A 20 15.03 -11.65 -7.40
CA THR A 20 15.48 -12.61 -6.36
C THR A 20 14.40 -13.08 -5.40
N VAL A 21 13.21 -12.47 -5.36
CA VAL A 21 12.16 -12.92 -4.44
C VAL A 21 10.79 -12.91 -5.11
N SER A 22 10.26 -14.10 -5.42
CA SER A 22 8.84 -14.25 -5.74
C SER A 22 8.06 -14.06 -4.45
N VAL A 23 7.45 -12.89 -4.29
CA VAL A 23 6.37 -12.71 -3.32
C VAL A 23 5.13 -13.12 -4.09
N THR A 24 4.67 -14.36 -3.93
CA THR A 24 3.61 -14.95 -4.78
C THR A 24 2.36 -14.07 -4.84
N ARG A 25 2.00 -13.37 -3.77
CA ARG A 25 0.94 -12.35 -3.84
C ARG A 25 1.35 -11.11 -4.62
N ALA A 26 2.54 -10.55 -4.43
CA ALA A 26 2.99 -9.40 -5.23
C ALA A 26 3.09 -9.75 -6.73
N ASP A 27 3.37 -11.01 -7.08
CA ASP A 27 3.39 -11.48 -8.47
C ASP A 27 1.97 -11.57 -9.06
N ASN A 28 0.96 -11.94 -8.24
CA ASN A 28 -0.44 -12.00 -8.65
C ASN A 28 -1.16 -10.63 -8.61
N THR A 29 -0.80 -9.76 -7.67
CA THR A 29 -1.30 -8.38 -7.51
C THR A 29 -0.58 -7.39 -8.44
N GLY A 30 0.63 -7.73 -8.88
CA GLY A 30 1.56 -6.82 -9.56
C GLY A 30 2.50 -6.12 -8.55
N LYS A 31 3.81 -6.33 -8.72
CA LYS A 31 4.85 -5.84 -7.78
C LYS A 31 4.80 -4.34 -7.51
N LEU A 32 4.42 -3.56 -8.53
CA LEU A 32 4.24 -2.11 -8.39
C LEU A 32 3.05 -1.77 -7.51
N GLN A 33 1.91 -2.43 -7.71
CA GLN A 33 0.71 -2.24 -6.90
C GLN A 33 0.99 -2.63 -5.44
N PHE A 34 1.68 -3.73 -5.20
CA PHE A 34 2.12 -4.12 -3.85
C PHE A 34 2.98 -3.04 -3.16
N LEU A 35 4.02 -2.53 -3.82
CA LEU A 35 4.83 -1.46 -3.24
C LEU A 35 4.01 -0.22 -2.98
N TYR A 36 3.09 0.10 -3.89
CA TYR A 36 2.25 1.26 -3.74
C TYR A 36 1.29 1.09 -2.55
N THR A 37 0.65 -0.06 -2.39
CA THR A 37 -0.23 -0.31 -1.24
C THR A 37 0.53 -0.33 0.09
N ALA A 38 1.78 -0.79 0.13
CA ALA A 38 2.60 -0.80 1.34
C ALA A 38 2.90 0.61 1.87
N TYR A 39 3.08 1.59 0.98
CA TYR A 39 3.39 2.98 1.34
C TYR A 39 2.16 3.91 1.34
N LEU A 40 0.95 3.40 1.14
CA LEU A 40 -0.29 4.17 1.23
C LEU A 40 -0.71 4.33 2.69
N ASP A 41 -0.69 5.54 3.25
CA ASP A 41 -1.06 5.79 4.65
C ASP A 41 -2.60 5.76 4.85
N VAL A 42 -3.17 4.55 4.80
CA VAL A 42 -4.60 4.32 4.99
C VAL A 42 -5.10 4.90 6.33
N PRO A 43 -4.40 4.72 7.48
CA PRO A 43 -4.84 5.32 8.74
C PRO A 43 -4.95 6.86 8.69
N ALA A 44 -4.03 7.56 8.03
CA ALA A 44 -4.14 9.01 7.88
C ALA A 44 -5.30 9.42 6.95
N LEU A 45 -5.59 8.61 5.93
CA LEU A 45 -6.58 8.94 4.90
C LEU A 45 -8.02 8.61 5.29
N ILE A 46 -8.21 7.50 5.99
CA ILE A 46 -9.53 6.94 6.29
C ILE A 46 -10.37 7.88 7.17
N SER A 47 -9.75 8.62 8.09
CA SER A 47 -10.45 9.50 9.02
C SER A 47 -11.28 10.56 8.29
N ASN A 48 -10.71 11.18 7.25
CA ASN A 48 -11.41 12.17 6.45
C ASN A 48 -12.49 11.54 5.58
N VAL A 49 -12.20 10.38 4.97
CA VAL A 49 -13.17 9.65 4.16
C VAL A 49 -14.40 9.27 4.97
N LEU A 50 -14.22 8.73 6.18
CA LEU A 50 -15.33 8.33 7.03
C LEU A 50 -16.18 9.54 7.49
N LYS A 51 -15.55 10.68 7.78
CA LYS A 51 -16.28 11.92 8.11
C LYS A 51 -17.13 12.39 6.95
N SER A 52 -16.60 12.30 5.73
CA SER A 52 -17.35 12.72 4.56
C SER A 52 -18.47 11.77 4.18
N CYS A 53 -18.25 10.46 4.33
CA CYS A 53 -19.32 9.48 4.20
C CYS A 53 -20.44 9.71 5.22
N GLU A 54 -20.10 10.06 6.46
CA GLU A 54 -21.07 10.45 7.49
C GLU A 54 -21.82 11.74 7.14
N GLN A 55 -21.14 12.75 6.59
CA GLN A 55 -21.78 13.98 6.12
C GLN A 55 -22.76 13.73 4.97
N PHE A 56 -22.42 12.81 4.06
CA PHE A 56 -23.27 12.45 2.93
C PHE A 56 -24.45 11.57 3.37
N ASP A 57 -24.18 10.53 4.15
CA ASP A 57 -25.16 9.57 4.65
C ASP A 57 -24.77 9.10 6.06
N PRO A 58 -25.36 9.69 7.12
CA PRO A 58 -25.03 9.35 8.51
C PRO A 58 -25.26 7.88 8.88
N SER A 59 -26.12 7.17 8.14
CA SER A 59 -26.41 5.76 8.42
C SER A 59 -25.19 4.85 8.19
N THR A 60 -24.26 5.28 7.36
CA THR A 60 -23.05 4.50 6.99
C THR A 60 -21.95 4.54 8.05
N ARG A 61 -21.96 5.54 8.96
CA ARG A 61 -20.84 5.83 9.88
C ARG A 61 -20.41 4.62 10.72
N LYS A 62 -21.38 3.96 11.37
CA LYS A 62 -21.10 2.85 12.29
C LYS A 62 -20.55 1.64 11.55
N GLU A 63 -21.15 1.30 10.40
CA GLU A 63 -20.75 0.12 9.63
C GLU A 63 -19.34 0.30 9.05
N LEU A 64 -19.06 1.46 8.45
CA LEU A 64 -17.75 1.75 7.87
C LEU A 64 -16.64 1.81 8.93
N GLN A 65 -16.92 2.39 10.11
CA GLN A 65 -15.97 2.39 11.21
C GLN A 65 -15.65 0.95 11.67
N ASN A 66 -16.67 0.10 11.84
CA ASN A 66 -16.47 -1.29 12.22
C ASN A 66 -15.63 -2.05 11.18
N MET A 67 -15.91 -1.86 9.88
CA MET A 67 -15.11 -2.49 8.82
C MET A 67 -13.65 -2.04 8.87
N TYR A 68 -13.41 -0.73 9.07
CA TYR A 68 -12.05 -0.22 9.22
C TYR A 68 -11.35 -0.80 10.45
N ASP A 69 -12.03 -0.87 11.60
CA ASP A 69 -11.45 -1.41 12.83
C ASP A 69 -11.08 -2.89 12.66
N GLU A 70 -11.96 -3.69 12.03
CA GLU A 70 -11.68 -5.09 11.68
C GLU A 70 -10.49 -5.21 10.73
N TRP A 71 -10.45 -4.40 9.67
CA TRP A 71 -9.32 -4.36 8.73
C TRP A 71 -8.03 -3.97 9.45
N ASN A 72 -8.06 -2.97 10.33
CA ASN A 72 -6.86 -2.50 11.03
C ASN A 72 -6.32 -3.56 12.00
N GLN A 73 -7.19 -4.28 12.70
CA GLN A 73 -6.80 -5.38 13.57
C GLN A 73 -6.17 -6.53 12.79
N LYS A 74 -6.71 -6.87 11.61
CA LYS A 74 -6.21 -7.98 10.79
C LYS A 74 -4.98 -7.61 9.97
N HIS A 75 -4.96 -6.42 9.37
CA HIS A 75 -3.98 -6.00 8.38
C HIS A 75 -3.33 -4.66 8.73
N GLY A 76 -4.11 -3.59 8.94
CA GLY A 76 -3.59 -2.22 9.05
C GLY A 76 -2.43 -2.04 10.03
N ARG A 77 -2.50 -2.65 11.22
CA ARG A 77 -1.45 -2.58 12.24
C ARG A 77 -0.06 -3.09 11.79
N TYR A 78 -0.01 -3.89 10.72
CA TYR A 78 1.22 -4.47 10.17
C TYR A 78 1.92 -3.55 9.15
N GLN A 79 1.34 -2.38 8.83
CA GLN A 79 1.90 -1.47 7.83
C GLN A 79 3.35 -1.07 8.16
N ASN A 80 3.61 -0.65 9.40
CA ASN A 80 4.94 -0.20 9.81
C ASN A 80 5.97 -1.34 9.67
N GLU A 81 5.58 -2.55 10.05
CA GLU A 81 6.44 -3.73 9.91
C GLU A 81 6.71 -4.06 8.44
N LEU A 82 5.69 -3.99 7.59
CA LEU A 82 5.83 -4.18 6.14
C LEU A 82 6.81 -3.17 5.54
N GLN A 83 6.68 -1.88 5.88
CA GLN A 83 7.57 -0.83 5.40
C GLN A 83 9.02 -1.04 5.87
N GLN A 84 9.23 -1.50 7.10
CA GLN A 84 10.57 -1.81 7.61
C GLN A 84 11.21 -3.00 6.87
N LEU A 85 10.45 -4.07 6.64
CA LEU A 85 10.92 -5.22 5.87
C LEU A 85 11.28 -4.85 4.43
N LEU A 86 10.43 -4.05 3.78
CA LEU A 86 10.68 -3.54 2.45
C LEU A 86 11.91 -2.64 2.40
N PHE A 87 12.06 -1.71 3.35
CA PHE A 87 13.22 -0.85 3.42
C PHE A 87 14.52 -1.64 3.61
N LYS A 88 14.50 -2.66 4.47
CA LYS A 88 15.64 -3.56 4.67
C LYS A 88 16.00 -4.30 3.38
N PHE A 89 15.00 -4.88 2.71
CA PHE A 89 15.19 -5.59 1.45
C PHE A 89 15.75 -4.67 0.36
N LEU A 90 15.16 -3.49 0.16
CA LEU A 90 15.63 -2.50 -0.80
C LEU A 90 17.07 -2.06 -0.48
N SER A 91 17.37 -1.80 0.79
CA SER A 91 18.72 -1.39 1.22
C SER A 91 19.78 -2.45 0.91
N GLN A 92 19.45 -3.75 0.98
CA GLN A 92 20.36 -4.83 0.59
C GLN A 92 20.63 -4.84 -0.92
N GLN A 93 19.66 -4.45 -1.74
CA GLN A 93 19.76 -4.49 -3.21
C GLN A 93 20.43 -3.24 -3.81
N MET A 94 20.15 -2.06 -3.26
CA MET A 94 20.58 -0.78 -3.86
C MET A 94 21.38 0.13 -2.92
N GLY A 95 21.58 -0.26 -1.66
CA GLY A 95 22.16 0.58 -0.63
C GLY A 95 21.15 1.48 0.07
N THR A 96 21.41 1.80 1.34
CA THR A 96 20.49 2.51 2.24
C THR A 96 20.06 3.89 1.71
N GLU A 97 20.99 4.66 1.14
CA GLU A 97 20.72 6.01 0.65
C GLU A 97 19.69 5.99 -0.50
N LYS A 98 19.94 5.17 -1.53
CA LYS A 98 19.02 5.00 -2.66
C LYS A 98 17.68 4.41 -2.25
N ALA A 99 17.68 3.48 -1.28
CA ALA A 99 16.44 2.93 -0.74
C ALA A 99 15.62 4.03 -0.05
N GLN A 100 16.25 4.94 0.68
CA GLN A 100 15.57 6.07 1.34
C GLN A 100 14.99 7.06 0.32
N GLU A 101 15.74 7.38 -0.74
CA GLU A 101 15.25 8.21 -1.85
C GLU A 101 14.02 7.58 -2.51
N LEU A 102 14.09 6.29 -2.80
CA LEU A 102 12.99 5.52 -3.40
C LEU A 102 11.75 5.52 -2.50
N VAL A 103 11.89 5.22 -1.22
CA VAL A 103 10.77 5.24 -0.27
C VAL A 103 10.12 6.62 -0.18
N THR A 104 10.94 7.67 -0.19
CA THR A 104 10.45 9.05 -0.15
C THR A 104 9.64 9.39 -1.40
N TYR A 105 10.15 9.00 -2.58
CA TYR A 105 9.42 9.13 -3.84
C TYR A 105 8.10 8.34 -3.84
N LEU A 106 8.13 7.08 -3.40
CA LEU A 106 6.93 6.22 -3.34
C LEU A 106 5.84 6.83 -2.46
N LYS A 107 6.18 7.32 -1.25
CA LYS A 107 5.19 7.93 -0.35
C LYS A 107 4.46 9.11 -1.00
N VAL A 108 5.17 9.93 -1.78
CA VAL A 108 4.57 11.08 -2.49
C VAL A 108 3.66 10.60 -3.63
N GLU A 109 4.16 9.73 -4.49
CA GLU A 109 3.42 9.27 -5.67
C GLU A 109 2.18 8.48 -5.29
N VAL A 110 2.30 7.57 -4.33
CA VAL A 110 1.19 6.73 -3.87
C VAL A 110 0.08 7.60 -3.29
N GLN A 111 0.43 8.60 -2.50
CA GLN A 111 -0.56 9.49 -1.91
C GLN A 111 -1.31 10.30 -2.96
N LYS A 112 -0.62 10.70 -4.03
CA LYS A 112 -1.21 11.44 -5.15
C LYS A 112 -2.08 10.55 -6.02
N GLU A 113 -1.60 9.37 -6.39
CA GLU A 113 -2.25 8.49 -7.36
C GLU A 113 -3.30 7.58 -6.69
N LEU A 114 -2.88 6.71 -5.76
CA LEU A 114 -3.79 5.76 -5.11
C LEU A 114 -4.62 6.42 -4.01
N GLY A 115 -4.01 7.30 -3.22
CA GLY A 115 -4.71 7.99 -2.14
C GLY A 115 -5.91 8.78 -2.65
N SER A 116 -5.76 9.51 -3.76
CA SER A 116 -6.87 10.28 -4.35
C SER A 116 -7.96 9.39 -4.98
N LEU A 117 -7.58 8.26 -5.56
CA LEU A 117 -8.49 7.34 -6.23
C LEU A 117 -9.31 6.50 -5.23
N HIS A 118 -8.63 5.90 -4.26
CA HIS A 118 -9.22 4.94 -3.32
C HIS A 118 -9.64 5.55 -1.99
N PHE A 119 -9.10 6.72 -1.64
CA PHE A 119 -9.46 7.47 -0.44
C PHE A 119 -9.66 8.96 -0.76
N PRO A 120 -10.66 9.31 -1.60
CA PRO A 120 -10.79 10.66 -2.13
C PRO A 120 -10.93 11.68 -1.00
N GLN A 121 -10.04 12.68 -0.99
CA GLN A 121 -10.05 13.75 0.02
C GLN A 121 -10.86 14.99 -0.43
N ASN A 122 -11.13 15.11 -1.74
CA ASN A 122 -11.93 16.17 -2.34
C ASN A 122 -13.27 15.62 -2.81
N HIS A 123 -14.32 15.98 -2.10
CA HIS A 123 -15.62 15.31 -2.16
C HIS A 123 -16.50 15.96 -3.22
N THR A 124 -16.54 15.36 -4.41
CA THR A 124 -17.41 15.77 -5.53
C THR A 124 -18.39 14.67 -5.95
N TRP A 125 -18.61 13.68 -5.07
CA TRP A 125 -19.50 12.55 -5.35
C TRP A 125 -20.93 13.01 -5.57
N LYS A 126 -21.58 12.43 -6.58
CA LYS A 126 -22.98 12.72 -6.94
C LYS A 126 -23.97 11.76 -6.27
N ASP A 127 -23.48 10.68 -5.66
CA ASP A 127 -24.25 9.63 -4.99
C ASP A 127 -23.44 9.04 -3.81
N ASN A 128 -24.07 8.18 -3.01
CA ASN A 128 -23.43 7.47 -1.88
C ASN A 128 -22.76 6.14 -2.28
N TRP A 129 -22.58 5.86 -3.59
CA TRP A 129 -22.06 4.57 -4.03
C TRP A 129 -20.69 4.27 -3.43
N TYR A 130 -19.82 5.27 -3.38
CA TYR A 130 -18.48 5.09 -2.80
C TYR A 130 -18.55 4.70 -1.32
N CYS A 131 -19.44 5.31 -0.54
CA CYS A 131 -19.60 5.03 0.89
C CYS A 131 -20.30 3.68 1.16
N THR A 132 -21.09 3.17 0.22
CA THR A 132 -21.85 1.91 0.40
C THR A 132 -21.21 0.71 -0.29
N GLN A 133 -20.36 0.92 -1.29
CA GLN A 133 -19.73 -0.14 -2.08
C GLN A 133 -18.22 0.06 -2.19
N GLY A 134 -17.76 1.23 -2.67
CA GLY A 134 -16.35 1.48 -2.98
C GLY A 134 -15.40 1.27 -1.80
N LEU A 135 -15.57 2.06 -0.73
CA LEU A 135 -14.74 1.94 0.47
C LEU A 135 -14.87 0.55 1.14
N PRO A 136 -16.08 -0.03 1.30
CA PRO A 136 -16.22 -1.41 1.76
C PRO A 136 -15.45 -2.45 0.93
N ASP A 137 -15.39 -2.31 -0.39
CA ASP A 137 -14.64 -3.24 -1.25
C ASP A 137 -13.12 -3.09 -1.08
N ASP A 138 -12.61 -1.88 -0.91
CA ASP A 138 -11.19 -1.64 -0.59
C ASP A 138 -10.83 -2.22 0.79
N LEU A 139 -11.64 -1.99 1.82
CA LEU A 139 -11.39 -2.53 3.17
C LEU A 139 -11.49 -4.05 3.25
N ARG A 140 -12.21 -4.69 2.32
CA ARG A 140 -12.30 -6.16 2.19
C ARG A 140 -11.23 -6.76 1.28
N GLY A 141 -10.32 -5.95 0.73
CA GLY A 141 -9.27 -6.41 -0.18
C GLY A 141 -9.76 -6.80 -1.58
N LYS A 142 -10.96 -6.36 -1.99
CA LYS A 142 -11.51 -6.61 -3.33
C LYS A 142 -11.09 -5.56 -4.36
N GLY A 143 -10.92 -4.31 -3.93
CA GLY A 143 -10.39 -3.22 -4.75
C GLY A 143 -8.88 -3.11 -4.57
N LEU A 144 -8.47 -2.30 -3.60
CA LEU A 144 -7.08 -2.21 -3.18
C LEU A 144 -6.73 -3.40 -2.27
N MET A 145 -5.76 -4.22 -2.66
CA MET A 145 -5.30 -5.38 -1.87
C MET A 145 -4.46 -4.92 -0.65
N LEU A 146 -5.15 -4.49 0.40
CA LEU A 146 -4.62 -3.96 1.66
C LEU A 146 -4.25 -5.05 2.68
N ASP A 147 -3.78 -6.19 2.20
CA ASP A 147 -3.53 -7.39 3.01
C ASP A 147 -2.15 -7.38 3.72
N TYR A 148 -1.84 -6.33 4.47
CA TYR A 148 -0.49 -6.09 5.01
C TYR A 148 0.08 -7.24 5.85
N ALA A 149 -0.74 -7.89 6.68
CA ALA A 149 -0.31 -9.04 7.47
C ALA A 149 0.21 -10.20 6.61
N ASP A 150 -0.44 -10.44 5.46
CA ASP A 150 -0.07 -11.51 4.54
C ASP A 150 1.24 -11.18 3.82
N TYR A 151 1.42 -9.93 3.40
CA TYR A 151 2.70 -9.50 2.82
C TYR A 151 3.86 -9.58 3.82
N VAL A 152 3.64 -9.20 5.09
CA VAL A 152 4.66 -9.36 6.15
C VAL A 152 5.05 -10.83 6.30
N LYS A 153 4.06 -11.73 6.33
CA LYS A 153 4.30 -13.17 6.45
C LYS A 153 5.15 -13.68 5.28
N GLU A 154 4.78 -13.36 4.04
CA GLU A 154 5.50 -13.78 2.85
C GLU A 154 6.93 -13.22 2.80
N LEU A 155 7.12 -11.92 3.09
CA LEU A 155 8.46 -11.32 3.09
C LEU A 155 9.39 -11.93 4.14
N LYS A 156 8.88 -12.25 5.33
CA LYS A 156 9.68 -12.92 6.37
C LYS A 156 10.15 -14.29 5.92
N GLN A 157 9.25 -15.10 5.37
CA GLN A 157 9.58 -16.44 4.84
C GLN A 157 10.68 -16.36 3.79
N ASN A 158 10.57 -15.39 2.88
CA ASN A 158 11.56 -15.20 1.82
C ASN A 158 12.92 -14.71 2.34
N LEU A 159 12.93 -13.79 3.33
CA LEU A 159 14.18 -13.33 3.93
C LEU A 159 14.90 -14.44 4.72
N ASP A 160 14.17 -15.36 5.33
CA ASP A 160 14.75 -16.50 6.03
C ASP A 160 15.34 -17.53 5.04
N GLN A 161 14.68 -17.76 3.90
CA GLN A 161 15.21 -18.59 2.82
C GLN A 161 16.50 -18.03 2.23
N LEU A 162 16.54 -16.72 1.94
CA LEU A 162 17.74 -16.06 1.40
C LEU A 162 18.95 -16.13 2.34
N LYS A 163 18.74 -16.18 3.66
CA LYS A 163 19.85 -16.37 4.61
C LYS A 163 20.41 -17.79 4.56
N GLN A 164 19.54 -18.79 4.40
CA GLN A 164 19.96 -20.20 4.34
C GLN A 164 20.73 -20.55 3.06
N GLU A 165 20.53 -19.80 1.97
CA GLU A 165 21.26 -20.02 0.71
C GLU A 165 22.65 -19.37 0.68
N VAL A 166 22.96 -18.50 1.63
CA VAL A 166 24.23 -17.75 1.72
C VAL A 166 25.19 -18.35 2.78
N GLU A 167 24.68 -19.25 3.64
CA GLU A 167 25.47 -20.03 4.62
C GLU A 167 25.91 -21.39 4.05
#